data_AF-K9RDY5-F1
#
_entry.id   AF-K9RDY5-F1
#
_cell.length_a   1.000
_cell.length_b   1.000
_cell.length_c   1.000
_cell.angle_alpha   90.00
_cell.angle_beta   90.00
_cell.angle_gamma   90.00
#
_symmetry.space_group_name_H-M   'P 1'
#
loop_
_entity.id
_entity.type
_entity.pdbx_description
1 polymer ?
#
loop_
_entity_poly.entity_id
_entity_poly.type
_entity_poly.pdbx_seq_one_letter_code
_entity_poly.pdbx_strand_id
1 'polypeptide(L)'
;MAYKKVQFIAHCIYTAPKSISGDKQKYVGLSKTSDDIKARVELVGKVIDGARTNSKTEQKDSETLKIFMIPEFFFRGETGAYDMDDVQTVVSSLQTLVKGPEWKDWIFVFGSILGKSFQTKLAGFWASLFGHKDVIDIGKSIEGYNFVLVQKGGFGDGEGAGPAAAKAILKEHKSTLDFIKKDKSVGGIIWERVDHLTPFKEYGTASEEQIKSYDGSSIFKIDDITFGLEVCLDHDKKRLKGSKNCPPIDIQLVPSCGSYIKDDAIVAKKGGYIFNCDGYANYDTHSLGYNSQVKKIGTGDIDTFDTPINIGNVQIDSIYAKGAGTLRIYPAQDLPA
;
A
#
# COMPACT_ATOMS: atom_id res chain seq x y z
N MET A 1 -11.73 -23.83 4.92
CA MET A 1 -11.72 -22.35 4.83
C MET A 1 -12.74 -21.79 5.81
N ALA A 2 -12.35 -20.79 6.60
CA ALA A 2 -13.23 -20.12 7.56
C ALA A 2 -14.30 -19.24 6.88
N TYR A 3 -14.02 -18.78 5.66
CA TYR A 3 -14.90 -17.93 4.87
C TYR A 3 -15.41 -18.66 3.63
N LYS A 4 -16.66 -18.38 3.26
CA LYS A 4 -17.29 -18.87 2.02
C LYS A 4 -17.42 -17.77 0.97
N LYS A 5 -17.38 -16.52 1.40
CA LYS A 5 -17.53 -15.34 0.56
C LYS A 5 -16.42 -14.34 0.80
N VAL A 6 -16.22 -13.46 -0.18
CA VAL A 6 -15.32 -12.32 -0.12
C VAL A 6 -16.01 -11.06 -0.63
N GLN A 7 -15.76 -9.94 0.02
CA GLN A 7 -16.21 -8.63 -0.41
C GLN A 7 -15.01 -7.70 -0.54
N PHE A 8 -14.89 -7.03 -1.69
CA PHE A 8 -13.81 -6.10 -1.98
C PHE A 8 -14.28 -4.66 -1.77
N ILE A 9 -13.42 -3.85 -1.16
CA ILE A 9 -13.69 -2.46 -0.83
C ILE A 9 -12.42 -1.65 -1.10
N ALA A 10 -12.54 -0.58 -1.88
CA ALA A 10 -11.42 0.29 -2.22
C ALA A 10 -11.65 1.72 -1.71
N HIS A 11 -10.62 2.34 -1.14
CA HIS A 11 -10.55 3.80 -1.05
C HIS A 11 -9.85 4.30 -2.30
N CYS A 12 -10.60 4.78 -3.27
CA CYS A 12 -10.04 5.31 -4.50
C CYS A 12 -9.70 6.79 -4.25
N ILE A 13 -8.41 7.13 -4.24
CA ILE A 13 -7.92 8.49 -3.97
C ILE A 13 -6.67 8.78 -4.81
N TYR A 14 -6.50 10.03 -5.25
CA TYR A 14 -5.33 10.43 -6.05
C TYR A 14 -4.10 10.61 -5.15
N THR A 15 -3.08 9.76 -5.32
CA THR A 15 -1.86 9.71 -4.49
C THR A 15 -0.59 10.18 -5.20
N ALA A 16 -0.67 10.48 -6.50
CA ALA A 16 0.46 11.01 -7.25
C ALA A 16 0.87 12.43 -6.80
N PRO A 17 2.09 12.88 -7.14
CA PRO A 17 2.54 14.24 -6.87
C PRO A 17 1.58 15.30 -7.43
N LYS A 18 1.57 16.47 -6.79
CA LYS A 18 0.80 17.64 -7.23
C LYS A 18 1.57 18.39 -8.31
N SER A 19 0.94 18.60 -9.46
CA SER A 19 1.42 19.53 -10.49
C SER A 19 1.32 20.97 -9.99
N ILE A 20 2.37 21.77 -10.24
CA ILE A 20 2.43 23.17 -9.79
C ILE A 20 2.35 24.13 -10.98
N SER A 21 3.31 24.05 -11.90
CA SER A 21 3.34 24.87 -13.12
C SER A 21 4.20 24.19 -14.17
N GLY A 22 3.77 24.21 -15.43
CA GLY A 22 4.41 23.44 -16.49
C GLY A 22 4.47 21.95 -16.14
N ASP A 23 5.65 21.34 -16.25
CA ASP A 23 5.90 19.95 -15.87
C ASP A 23 6.43 19.78 -14.43
N LYS A 24 6.47 20.86 -13.65
CA LYS A 24 6.96 20.84 -12.27
C LYS A 24 5.96 20.17 -11.33
N GLN A 25 6.48 19.37 -10.43
CA GLN A 25 5.73 18.56 -9.47
C GLN A 25 6.30 18.69 -8.06
N LYS A 26 5.43 18.53 -7.05
CA LYS A 26 5.81 18.40 -5.65
C LYS A 26 5.09 17.26 -4.96
N TYR A 27 5.74 16.67 -3.95
CA TYR A 27 5.02 15.85 -2.98
C TYR A 27 4.11 16.75 -2.13
N VAL A 28 3.00 16.19 -1.68
CA VAL A 28 2.03 16.85 -0.81
C VAL A 28 2.09 16.23 0.57
N GLY A 29 2.02 17.07 1.59
CA GLY A 29 2.03 16.67 2.98
C GLY A 29 2.08 17.88 3.90
N LEU A 30 1.91 17.64 5.19
CA LEU A 30 2.10 18.67 6.22
C LEU A 30 3.58 18.86 6.54
N SER A 31 3.96 20.09 6.91
CA SER A 31 5.34 20.48 7.19
C SER A 31 5.99 19.76 8.35
N LYS A 32 5.18 19.25 9.28
CA LYS A 32 5.64 18.42 10.39
C LYS A 32 5.22 16.99 10.14
N THR A 33 6.20 16.10 10.00
CA THR A 33 5.97 14.69 9.66
C THR A 33 4.97 13.99 10.61
N SER A 34 5.05 14.27 11.91
CA SER A 34 4.09 13.71 12.89
C SER A 34 2.65 14.10 12.60
N ASP A 35 2.43 15.33 12.14
CA ASP A 35 1.09 15.85 11.87
C ASP A 35 0.57 15.28 10.54
N ASP A 36 1.46 15.13 9.54
CA ASP A 36 1.17 14.46 8.26
C ASP A 36 0.73 13.00 8.49
N ILE A 37 1.52 12.23 9.26
CA ILE A 37 1.20 10.84 9.62
C ILE A 37 -0.15 10.78 10.34
N LYS A 38 -0.35 11.63 11.35
CA LYS A 38 -1.61 11.67 12.11
C LYS A 38 -2.80 11.94 11.19
N ALA A 39 -2.71 12.91 10.27
CA ALA A 39 -3.79 13.26 9.36
C ALA A 39 -4.12 12.12 8.38
N ARG A 40 -3.10 11.43 7.85
CA ARG A 40 -3.31 10.26 6.96
C ARG A 40 -3.90 9.07 7.70
N VAL A 41 -3.44 8.79 8.92
CA VAL A 41 -4.01 7.74 9.78
C VAL A 41 -5.45 8.07 10.16
N GLU A 42 -5.76 9.31 10.52
CA GLU A 42 -7.12 9.76 10.81
C GLU A 42 -8.03 9.59 9.59
N LEU A 43 -7.54 9.92 8.39
CA LEU A 43 -8.27 9.66 7.15
C LEU A 43 -8.58 8.17 7.00
N VAL A 44 -7.58 7.28 7.14
CA VAL A 44 -7.78 5.83 7.06
C VAL A 44 -8.85 5.38 8.06
N GLY A 45 -8.76 5.82 9.32
CA GLY A 45 -9.75 5.49 10.36
C GLY A 45 -11.17 5.87 9.95
N LYS A 46 -11.38 7.10 9.49
CA LYS A 46 -12.70 7.56 9.01
C LYS A 46 -13.20 6.77 7.81
N VAL A 47 -12.30 6.42 6.89
CA VAL A 47 -12.65 5.68 5.67
C VAL A 47 -13.04 4.24 5.99
N ILE A 48 -12.28 3.54 6.84
CA ILE A 48 -12.60 2.16 7.22
C ILE A 48 -13.89 2.10 8.05
N ASP A 49 -14.14 3.08 8.92
CA ASP A 49 -15.42 3.18 9.63
C ASP A 49 -16.58 3.48 8.68
N GLY A 50 -16.37 4.35 7.69
CA GLY A 50 -17.34 4.60 6.63
C GLY A 50 -17.64 3.33 5.81
N ALA A 51 -16.61 2.55 5.46
CA ALA A 51 -16.76 1.28 4.78
C ALA A 51 -17.53 0.25 5.63
N ARG A 52 -17.18 0.13 6.92
CA ARG A 52 -17.84 -0.75 7.88
C ARG A 52 -19.24 -0.30 8.25
N THR A 53 -19.63 0.95 8.05
CA THR A 53 -21.02 1.38 8.35
C THR A 53 -21.87 1.51 7.10
N ASN A 54 -21.28 1.33 5.92
CA ASN A 54 -22.01 1.45 4.66
C ASN A 54 -23.03 0.32 4.49
N SER A 55 -24.23 0.68 4.04
CA SER A 55 -25.33 -0.25 3.75
C SER A 55 -25.03 -1.28 2.66
N LYS A 56 -24.00 -1.06 1.82
CA LYS A 56 -23.55 -1.97 0.77
C LYS A 56 -22.49 -2.97 1.25
N THR A 57 -21.94 -2.77 2.44
CA THR A 57 -20.97 -3.69 3.04
C THR A 57 -21.70 -4.74 3.89
N GLU A 58 -21.35 -6.01 3.73
CA GLU A 58 -21.99 -7.13 4.42
C GLU A 58 -21.62 -7.17 5.91
N GLN A 59 -22.44 -6.55 6.77
CA GLN A 59 -22.06 -6.33 8.17
C GLN A 59 -22.14 -7.55 9.09
N LYS A 60 -23.11 -8.43 8.84
CA LYS A 60 -23.51 -9.46 9.82
C LYS A 60 -23.09 -10.86 9.43
N ASP A 61 -22.55 -11.03 8.24
CA ASP A 61 -22.13 -12.34 7.74
C ASP A 61 -20.68 -12.61 8.15
N SER A 62 -20.51 -13.48 9.15
CA SER A 62 -19.22 -13.99 9.60
C SER A 62 -18.56 -14.94 8.60
N GLU A 63 -19.29 -15.42 7.59
CA GLU A 63 -18.74 -16.25 6.51
C GLU A 63 -18.24 -15.41 5.32
N THR A 64 -18.40 -14.07 5.37
CA THR A 64 -17.88 -13.14 4.37
C THR A 64 -16.62 -12.44 4.89
N LEU A 65 -15.48 -12.68 4.23
CA LEU A 65 -14.25 -11.92 4.40
C LEU A 65 -14.34 -10.56 3.69
N LYS A 66 -13.94 -9.48 4.35
CA LYS A 66 -13.85 -8.14 3.75
C LYS A 66 -12.40 -7.82 3.47
N ILE A 67 -12.11 -7.35 2.27
CA ILE A 67 -10.77 -6.88 1.88
C ILE A 67 -10.87 -5.40 1.56
N PHE A 68 -10.30 -4.58 2.43
CA PHE A 68 -10.17 -3.14 2.23
C PHE A 68 -8.80 -2.82 1.63
N MET A 69 -8.75 -2.03 0.56
CA MET A 69 -7.50 -1.65 -0.09
C MET A 69 -7.43 -0.17 -0.43
N ILE A 70 -6.27 0.43 -0.19
CA ILE A 70 -5.94 1.81 -0.59
C ILE A 70 -4.73 1.80 -1.54
N PRO A 71 -4.57 2.82 -2.40
CA PRO A 71 -3.61 2.80 -3.50
C PRO A 71 -2.14 2.94 -3.05
N GLU A 72 -1.22 2.72 -3.98
CA GLU A 72 0.21 3.00 -3.78
C GLU A 72 0.45 4.48 -3.43
N PHE A 73 1.53 4.77 -2.69
CA PHE A 73 1.97 6.10 -2.27
C PHE A 73 1.01 6.83 -1.31
N PHE A 74 0.10 6.10 -0.68
CA PHE A 74 -0.82 6.69 0.30
C PHE A 74 -0.04 7.33 1.46
N PHE A 75 0.99 6.65 1.96
CA PHE A 75 1.88 7.14 3.01
C PHE A 75 3.19 7.66 2.39
N ARG A 76 3.10 8.88 1.85
CA ARG A 76 4.20 9.64 1.28
C ARG A 76 4.10 11.12 1.69
N GLY A 77 4.95 11.55 2.60
CA GLY A 77 5.00 12.92 3.10
C GLY A 77 5.57 13.93 2.10
N GLU A 78 5.64 15.20 2.52
CA GLU A 78 6.10 16.32 1.68
C GLU A 78 7.56 16.20 1.19
N THR A 79 8.36 15.36 1.84
CA THR A 79 9.76 15.09 1.45
C THR A 79 9.89 13.92 0.47
N GLY A 80 8.80 13.20 0.18
CA GLY A 80 8.77 12.06 -0.73
C GLY A 80 8.99 10.69 -0.08
N ALA A 81 9.51 10.64 1.15
CA ALA A 81 9.66 9.41 1.94
C ALA A 81 9.87 9.73 3.43
N TYR A 82 9.38 8.88 4.32
CA TYR A 82 9.54 8.99 5.77
C TYR A 82 10.86 8.41 6.26
N ASP A 83 11.38 8.92 7.37
CA ASP A 83 12.50 8.26 8.07
C ASP A 83 12.02 6.98 8.78
N MET A 84 12.95 6.10 9.16
CA MET A 84 12.62 4.79 9.74
C MET A 84 11.68 4.88 10.96
N ASP A 85 11.92 5.82 11.87
CA ASP A 85 11.11 6.00 13.09
C ASP A 85 9.66 6.43 12.74
N ASP A 86 9.52 7.26 11.71
CA ASP A 86 8.23 7.71 11.19
C ASP A 86 7.48 6.55 10.52
N VAL A 87 8.19 5.69 9.77
CA VAL A 87 7.61 4.46 9.19
C VAL A 87 7.10 3.54 10.30
N GLN A 88 7.87 3.33 11.37
CA GLN A 88 7.41 2.53 12.51
C GLN A 88 6.17 3.15 13.15
N THR A 89 6.12 4.47 13.29
CA THR A 89 4.96 5.20 13.82
C THR A 89 3.72 4.99 12.94
N VAL A 90 3.86 5.02 11.62
CA VAL A 90 2.77 4.71 10.67
C VAL A 90 2.26 3.28 10.89
N VAL A 91 3.16 2.29 10.89
CA VAL A 91 2.80 0.86 11.06
C VAL A 91 2.05 0.63 12.37
N SER A 92 2.59 1.11 13.49
CA SER A 92 1.95 0.94 14.81
C SER A 92 0.59 1.64 14.90
N SER A 93 0.45 2.80 14.27
CA SER A 93 -0.83 3.53 14.23
C SER A 93 -1.89 2.79 13.43
N LEU A 94 -1.52 2.24 12.27
CA LEU A 94 -2.43 1.45 11.43
C LEU A 94 -2.86 0.15 12.10
N GLN A 95 -1.93 -0.54 12.77
CA GLN A 95 -2.24 -1.72 13.58
C GLN A 95 -3.23 -1.37 14.70
N THR A 96 -3.02 -0.26 15.38
CA THR A 96 -3.90 0.20 16.47
C THR A 96 -5.32 0.48 15.96
N LEU A 97 -5.49 1.02 14.75
CA LEU A 97 -6.81 1.28 14.17
C LEU A 97 -7.67 0.02 14.01
N VAL A 98 -7.05 -1.13 13.73
CA VAL A 98 -7.76 -2.35 13.30
C VAL A 98 -7.64 -3.53 14.26
N LYS A 99 -7.09 -3.31 15.47
CA LYS A 99 -6.92 -4.37 16.47
C LYS A 99 -8.23 -4.86 17.11
N GLY A 100 -9.27 -4.02 17.11
CA GLY A 100 -10.55 -4.28 17.76
C GLY A 100 -11.36 -5.43 17.13
N PRO A 101 -12.16 -6.18 17.92
CA PRO A 101 -12.86 -7.39 17.47
C PRO A 101 -13.88 -7.14 16.35
N GLU A 102 -14.36 -5.92 16.18
CA GLU A 102 -15.22 -5.50 15.07
C GLU A 102 -14.55 -5.68 13.68
N TRP A 103 -13.22 -5.82 13.65
CA TRP A 103 -12.42 -6.01 12.44
C TRP A 103 -12.00 -7.46 12.19
N LYS A 104 -12.48 -8.42 12.99
CA LYS A 104 -12.04 -9.84 12.91
C LYS A 104 -12.24 -10.50 11.54
N ASP A 105 -13.20 -10.02 10.75
CA ASP A 105 -13.50 -10.54 9.40
C ASP A 105 -12.98 -9.62 8.29
N TRP A 106 -11.97 -8.81 8.59
CA TRP A 106 -11.37 -7.84 7.68
C TRP A 106 -9.88 -8.08 7.47
N ILE A 107 -9.44 -7.92 6.23
CA ILE A 107 -8.05 -7.74 5.84
C ILE A 107 -7.89 -6.34 5.27
N PHE A 108 -6.87 -5.64 5.71
CA PHE A 108 -6.54 -4.29 5.28
C PHE A 108 -5.25 -4.31 4.48
N VAL A 109 -5.29 -3.74 3.28
CA VAL A 109 -4.14 -3.49 2.42
C VAL A 109 -3.94 -1.99 2.40
N PHE A 110 -3.09 -1.48 3.31
CA PHE A 110 -2.95 -0.04 3.59
C PHE A 110 -2.19 0.75 2.53
N GLY A 111 -2.22 0.30 1.28
CA GLY A 111 -1.44 0.91 0.21
C GLY A 111 0.02 0.89 0.58
N SER A 112 0.82 1.73 -0.07
CA SER A 112 2.25 1.73 0.19
C SER A 112 2.74 2.87 1.07
N ILE A 113 3.75 2.53 1.87
CA ILE A 113 4.53 3.41 2.73
C ILE A 113 5.90 3.57 2.09
N LEU A 114 6.27 4.83 1.80
CA LEU A 114 7.60 5.16 1.32
C LEU A 114 8.46 5.58 2.48
N GLY A 115 9.52 4.81 2.71
CA GLY A 115 10.53 5.13 3.69
C GLY A 115 11.91 5.28 3.06
N LYS A 116 12.81 5.82 3.87
CA LYS A 116 14.21 6.04 3.52
C LYS A 116 15.14 5.68 4.68
N SER A 117 16.34 5.24 4.33
CA SER A 117 17.48 5.08 5.22
C SER A 117 18.72 5.75 4.63
N PHE A 118 19.69 6.03 5.51
CA PHE A 118 20.94 6.67 5.14
C PHE A 118 22.10 5.78 5.54
N GLN A 119 23.09 5.68 4.66
CA GLN A 119 24.37 5.10 5.01
C GLN A 119 25.13 6.07 5.93
N THR A 120 25.78 5.52 6.94
CA THR A 120 26.62 6.28 7.87
C THR A 120 28.10 6.04 7.57
N LYS A 121 28.93 6.99 7.98
CA LYS A 121 30.39 6.87 8.01
C LYS A 121 30.92 7.42 9.33
N LEU A 122 32.12 7.01 9.68
CA LEU A 122 32.81 7.56 10.84
C LEU A 122 33.00 9.07 10.66
N ALA A 123 32.64 9.83 11.69
CA ALA A 123 32.88 11.26 11.75
C ALA A 123 34.39 11.53 11.81
N GLY A 124 34.84 12.63 11.20
CA GLY A 124 36.23 13.06 11.30
C GLY A 124 36.62 13.30 12.76
N PHE A 125 37.93 13.19 13.07
CA PHE A 125 38.48 13.25 14.43
C PHE A 125 37.92 14.40 15.31
N TRP A 126 37.80 15.60 14.75
CA TRP A 126 37.28 16.76 15.48
C TRP A 126 35.76 16.72 15.71
N ALA A 127 34.99 16.14 14.78
CA ALA A 127 33.54 16.00 14.93
C ALA A 127 33.16 14.88 15.91
N SER A 128 33.95 13.80 15.98
CA SER A 128 33.74 12.71 16.93
C SER A 128 34.13 13.05 18.38
N LEU A 129 34.98 14.06 18.59
CA LEU A 129 35.34 14.55 19.93
C LEU A 129 34.22 15.38 20.59
N PHE A 130 33.35 16.01 19.80
CA PHE A 130 32.29 16.91 20.28
C PHE A 130 30.89 16.53 19.79
N GLY A 131 30.73 15.36 19.17
CA GLY A 131 29.50 14.94 18.51
C GLY A 131 29.40 13.42 18.34
N HIS A 132 28.49 12.98 17.47
CA HIS A 132 28.29 11.55 17.21
C HIS A 132 29.48 10.94 16.47
N LYS A 133 29.84 9.70 16.85
CA LYS A 133 30.92 8.94 16.20
C LYS A 133 30.60 8.63 14.74
N ASP A 134 29.33 8.40 14.43
CA ASP A 134 28.85 8.14 13.08
C ASP A 134 27.98 9.30 12.59
N VAL A 135 28.16 9.67 11.33
CA VAL A 135 27.39 10.72 10.65
C VAL A 135 26.87 10.20 9.33
N ILE A 136 25.78 10.80 8.83
CA ILE A 136 25.23 10.47 7.52
C ILE A 136 26.27 10.73 6.43
N ASP A 137 26.52 9.74 5.57
CA ASP A 137 27.37 9.91 4.40
C ASP A 137 26.58 10.56 3.25
N ILE A 138 26.58 11.90 3.23
CA ILE A 138 25.89 12.69 2.19
C ILE A 138 26.37 12.41 0.75
N GLY A 139 27.54 11.79 0.60
CA GLY A 139 28.12 11.37 -0.68
C GLY A 139 27.55 10.05 -1.21
N LYS A 140 26.77 9.31 -0.40
CA LYS A 140 26.09 8.08 -0.80
C LYS A 140 24.64 8.36 -1.17
N SER A 141 24.08 7.45 -1.96
CA SER A 141 22.65 7.43 -2.25
C SER A 141 21.84 7.21 -0.98
N ILE A 142 20.63 7.73 -0.99
CA ILE A 142 19.59 7.41 -0.02
C ILE A 142 19.03 6.04 -0.41
N GLU A 143 18.86 5.15 0.55
CA GLU A 143 18.16 3.89 0.33
C GLU A 143 16.67 4.17 0.48
N GLY A 144 15.90 4.01 -0.60
CA GLY A 144 14.46 4.17 -0.59
C GLY A 144 13.77 2.81 -0.65
N TYR A 145 12.73 2.62 0.16
CA TYR A 145 11.93 1.41 0.14
C TYR A 145 10.44 1.76 0.11
N ASN A 146 9.69 1.00 -0.68
CA ASN A 146 8.26 1.21 -0.92
C ASN A 146 7.56 -0.11 -0.64
N PHE A 147 6.86 -0.20 0.49
CA PHE A 147 6.25 -1.46 0.91
C PHE A 147 4.78 -1.29 1.27
N VAL A 148 4.02 -2.37 1.13
CA VAL A 148 2.61 -2.45 1.50
C VAL A 148 2.47 -3.25 2.78
N LEU A 149 1.79 -2.67 3.77
CA LEU A 149 1.37 -3.37 4.98
C LEU A 149 -0.01 -4.01 4.73
N VAL A 150 -0.06 -5.34 4.79
CA VAL A 150 -1.29 -6.11 4.87
C VAL A 150 -1.52 -6.53 6.31
N GLN A 151 -2.69 -6.26 6.85
CA GLN A 151 -3.02 -6.51 8.25
C GLN A 151 -4.36 -7.25 8.35
N LYS A 152 -4.37 -8.43 8.97
CA LYS A 152 -5.61 -9.03 9.45
C LYS A 152 -6.11 -8.21 10.65
N GLY A 153 -7.38 -7.83 10.67
CA GLY A 153 -7.99 -7.09 11.78
C GLY A 153 -8.43 -7.99 12.93
N GLY A 154 -8.80 -7.38 14.07
CA GLY A 154 -9.38 -8.09 15.21
C GLY A 154 -8.43 -9.00 15.97
N PHE A 155 -7.12 -8.74 15.91
CA PHE A 155 -6.10 -9.53 16.57
C PHE A 155 -5.95 -9.25 18.09
N GLY A 156 -6.58 -8.20 18.61
CA GLY A 156 -6.58 -7.86 20.04
C GLY A 156 -5.27 -7.25 20.56
N ASP A 157 -5.07 -7.32 21.87
CA ASP A 157 -3.97 -6.67 22.61
C ASP A 157 -2.87 -7.65 23.08
N GLY A 158 -2.88 -8.89 22.58
CA GLY A 158 -1.82 -9.85 22.89
C GLY A 158 -0.44 -9.32 22.53
N GLU A 159 0.58 -9.63 23.33
CA GLU A 159 1.96 -9.23 23.03
C GLU A 159 2.36 -9.72 21.63
N GLY A 160 2.82 -8.80 20.77
CA GLY A 160 3.20 -9.12 19.38
C GLY A 160 2.04 -9.43 18.43
N ALA A 161 0.77 -9.30 18.85
CA ALA A 161 -0.39 -9.70 18.05
C ALA A 161 -0.49 -8.94 16.72
N GLY A 162 -0.19 -7.65 16.69
CA GLY A 162 -0.18 -6.84 15.46
C GLY A 162 0.80 -7.39 14.42
N PRO A 163 2.12 -7.42 14.71
CA PRO A 163 3.11 -8.00 13.81
C PRO A 163 2.85 -9.46 13.42
N ALA A 164 2.31 -10.28 14.33
CA ALA A 164 1.98 -11.67 14.04
C ALA A 164 0.81 -11.81 13.03
N ALA A 165 -0.13 -10.87 13.04
CA ALA A 165 -1.27 -10.79 12.13
C ALA A 165 -1.00 -9.98 10.84
N ALA A 166 0.25 -9.56 10.63
CA ALA A 166 0.66 -8.70 9.52
C ALA A 166 1.49 -9.43 8.46
N LYS A 167 1.54 -8.84 7.27
CA LYS A 167 2.45 -9.17 6.16
C LYS A 167 2.96 -7.85 5.55
N ALA A 168 4.26 -7.76 5.27
CA ALA A 168 4.86 -6.62 4.57
C ALA A 168 5.42 -7.09 3.23
N ILE A 169 4.99 -6.44 2.15
CA ILE A 169 5.39 -6.76 0.78
C ILE A 169 6.18 -5.57 0.27
N LEU A 170 7.45 -5.80 -0.10
CA LEU A 170 8.33 -4.75 -0.61
C LEU A 170 8.22 -4.71 -2.13
N LYS A 171 8.06 -3.53 -2.71
CA LYS A 171 8.04 -3.34 -4.17
C LYS A 171 9.39 -3.67 -4.77
N GLU A 172 9.42 -4.45 -5.84
CA GLU A 172 10.67 -4.85 -6.51
C GLU A 172 11.13 -3.80 -7.55
N HIS A 173 10.21 -3.22 -8.30
CA HIS A 173 10.56 -2.34 -9.42
C HIS A 173 10.33 -0.87 -9.13
N LYS A 174 11.43 -0.09 -9.12
CA LYS A 174 11.38 1.38 -9.03
C LYS A 174 10.74 2.00 -10.29
N SER A 175 9.75 2.86 -10.12
CA SER A 175 9.08 3.61 -11.21
C SER A 175 9.32 5.11 -11.09
N THR A 176 9.25 5.86 -12.19
CA THR A 176 9.42 7.32 -12.14
C THR A 176 8.34 8.06 -11.32
N LEU A 177 7.31 7.36 -10.84
CA LEU A 177 6.31 7.90 -9.93
C LEU A 177 6.69 7.73 -8.44
N ASP A 178 7.65 6.86 -8.12
CA ASP A 178 8.16 6.70 -6.75
C ASP A 178 8.84 8.00 -6.30
N PHE A 179 9.72 8.54 -7.14
CA PHE A 179 10.44 9.78 -6.89
C PHE A 179 10.45 10.70 -8.11
N ILE A 180 10.23 11.99 -7.88
CA ILE A 180 10.23 13.04 -8.89
C ILE A 180 11.67 13.29 -9.37
N LYS A 181 11.87 13.36 -10.68
CA LYS A 181 13.17 13.70 -11.28
C LYS A 181 13.61 15.11 -10.92
N LYS A 182 14.93 15.34 -10.84
CA LYS A 182 15.51 16.65 -10.45
C LYS A 182 15.00 17.82 -11.29
N ASP A 183 14.84 17.63 -12.59
CA ASP A 183 14.35 18.64 -13.53
C ASP A 183 12.86 18.97 -13.34
N LYS A 184 12.08 18.11 -12.68
CA LYS A 184 10.66 18.31 -12.42
C LYS A 184 10.33 18.64 -10.97
N SER A 185 11.21 18.31 -10.04
CA SER A 185 10.99 18.51 -8.61
C SER A 185 11.08 19.99 -8.22
N VAL A 186 10.19 20.41 -7.31
CA VAL A 186 10.29 21.69 -6.59
C VAL A 186 10.60 21.50 -5.10
N GLY A 187 10.95 20.29 -4.68
CA GLY A 187 11.27 19.98 -3.28
C GLY A 187 11.25 18.48 -2.97
N GLY A 188 11.74 18.13 -1.78
CA GLY A 188 11.85 16.75 -1.34
C GLY A 188 12.95 15.96 -2.04
N ILE A 189 12.92 14.65 -1.87
CA ILE A 189 13.94 13.74 -2.39
C ILE A 189 13.72 13.52 -3.88
N ILE A 190 14.81 13.57 -4.63
CA ILE A 190 14.82 13.42 -6.09
C ILE A 190 15.22 12.00 -6.49
N TRP A 191 14.68 11.56 -7.63
CA TRP A 191 14.92 10.24 -8.22
C TRP A 191 16.40 9.81 -8.25
N GLU A 192 17.27 10.74 -8.64
CA GLU A 192 18.69 10.50 -8.89
C GLU A 192 19.51 10.30 -7.61
N ARG A 193 18.92 10.61 -6.44
CA ARG A 193 19.57 10.45 -5.14
C ARG A 193 19.17 9.16 -4.42
N VAL A 194 18.27 8.38 -5.01
CA VAL A 194 17.67 7.22 -4.34
C VAL A 194 18.05 5.92 -5.04
N ASP A 195 18.66 5.02 -4.29
CA ASP A 195 18.77 3.61 -4.66
C ASP A 195 17.59 2.86 -4.05
N HIS A 196 16.86 2.13 -4.89
CA HIS A 196 15.64 1.43 -4.46
C HIS A 196 16.01 0.08 -3.87
N LEU A 197 15.60 -0.14 -2.62
CA LEU A 197 15.76 -1.40 -1.95
C LEU A 197 14.78 -2.41 -2.54
N THR A 198 15.31 -3.52 -3.04
CA THR A 198 14.51 -4.64 -3.54
C THR A 198 14.32 -5.69 -2.45
N PRO A 199 13.26 -6.52 -2.52
CA PRO A 199 13.08 -7.67 -1.64
C PRO A 199 14.35 -8.51 -1.55
N PHE A 200 14.78 -8.81 -0.32
CA PHE A 200 15.94 -9.64 -0.10
C PHE A 200 15.55 -11.12 -0.24
N LYS A 201 16.05 -11.77 -1.29
CA LYS A 201 15.85 -13.22 -1.51
C LYS A 201 16.88 -14.01 -0.72
N GLU A 202 16.75 -13.99 0.61
CA GLU A 202 17.59 -14.83 1.48
C GLU A 202 17.44 -16.30 1.04
N TYR A 203 18.55 -17.06 1.05
CA TYR A 203 18.62 -18.47 0.63
C TYR A 203 18.61 -18.76 -0.88
N GLY A 204 18.74 -17.76 -1.76
CA GLY A 204 18.88 -18.00 -3.20
C GLY A 204 17.64 -18.61 -3.86
N THR A 205 16.48 -18.53 -3.21
CA THR A 205 15.22 -18.99 -3.78
C THR A 205 14.66 -17.88 -4.67
N ALA A 206 14.21 -18.25 -5.88
CA ALA A 206 13.43 -17.35 -6.73
C ALA A 206 11.93 -17.40 -6.39
N SER A 207 11.59 -17.92 -5.21
CA SER A 207 10.22 -17.99 -4.71
C SER A 207 9.77 -16.61 -4.26
N GLU A 208 8.49 -16.34 -4.43
CA GLU A 208 7.83 -15.16 -3.87
C GLU A 208 7.00 -15.53 -2.62
N GLU A 209 7.04 -16.78 -2.16
CA GLU A 209 6.37 -17.19 -0.91
C GLU A 209 7.09 -16.65 0.33
N GLN A 210 6.33 -15.97 1.19
CA GLN A 210 6.84 -15.44 2.45
C GLN A 210 7.20 -16.56 3.43
N ILE A 211 8.41 -16.46 3.99
CA ILE A 211 8.93 -17.26 5.08
C ILE A 211 8.75 -16.52 6.42
N LYS A 212 8.87 -15.18 6.39
CA LYS A 212 8.66 -14.29 7.53
C LYS A 212 7.63 -13.24 7.15
N SER A 213 6.88 -12.75 8.12
CA SER A 213 5.87 -11.70 7.89
C SER A 213 6.43 -10.41 7.28
N TYR A 214 7.73 -10.15 7.36
CA TYR A 214 8.37 -8.91 6.90
C TYR A 214 9.58 -9.18 5.99
N ASP A 215 9.59 -10.27 5.23
CA ASP A 215 10.67 -10.54 4.27
C ASP A 215 10.50 -9.83 2.91
N GLY A 216 9.35 -9.20 2.67
CA GLY A 216 9.09 -8.42 1.45
C GLY A 216 8.61 -9.24 0.25
N SER A 217 8.44 -10.56 0.39
CA SER A 217 7.96 -11.44 -0.69
C SER A 217 6.46 -11.24 -0.96
N SER A 218 6.01 -11.59 -2.16
CA SER A 218 4.68 -11.21 -2.67
C SER A 218 3.54 -12.19 -2.35
N ILE A 219 3.85 -13.43 -1.95
CA ILE A 219 2.87 -14.52 -1.80
C ILE A 219 2.78 -14.92 -0.33
N PHE A 220 1.57 -14.92 0.22
CA PHE A 220 1.33 -15.23 1.63
C PHE A 220 -0.03 -15.88 1.84
N LYS A 221 -0.25 -16.45 3.02
CA LYS A 221 -1.54 -17.03 3.42
C LYS A 221 -2.10 -16.34 4.67
N ILE A 222 -3.40 -16.10 4.66
CA ILE A 222 -4.20 -15.67 5.82
C ILE A 222 -5.50 -16.46 5.79
N ASP A 223 -5.87 -17.12 6.89
CA ASP A 223 -7.11 -17.90 7.02
C ASP A 223 -7.35 -18.93 5.89
N ASP A 224 -6.29 -19.67 5.52
CA ASP A 224 -6.23 -20.65 4.42
C ASP A 224 -6.42 -20.08 3.00
N ILE A 225 -6.52 -18.77 2.83
CA ILE A 225 -6.61 -18.11 1.53
C ILE A 225 -5.19 -17.71 1.09
N THR A 226 -4.84 -18.07 -0.15
CA THR A 226 -3.54 -17.73 -0.75
C THR A 226 -3.64 -16.42 -1.51
N PHE A 227 -2.87 -15.43 -1.06
CA PHE A 227 -2.78 -14.12 -1.66
C PHE A 227 -1.49 -13.97 -2.46
N GLY A 228 -1.57 -13.26 -3.58
CA GLY A 228 -0.42 -12.69 -4.27
C GLY A 228 -0.58 -11.18 -4.34
N LEU A 229 0.42 -10.40 -3.97
CA LEU A 229 0.34 -8.93 -3.99
C LEU A 229 1.48 -8.35 -4.82
N GLU A 230 1.14 -7.50 -5.78
CA GLU A 230 2.10 -6.76 -6.62
C GLU A 230 1.87 -5.26 -6.45
N VAL A 231 2.93 -4.49 -6.23
CA VAL A 231 2.83 -3.03 -6.06
C VAL A 231 3.07 -2.33 -7.39
N CYS A 232 1.99 -1.83 -8.00
CA CYS A 232 2.00 -1.05 -9.24
C CYS A 232 2.88 -1.63 -10.36
N LEU A 233 4.10 -1.11 -10.53
CA LEU A 233 5.03 -1.52 -11.58
C LEU A 233 5.40 -3.01 -11.49
N ASP A 234 5.31 -3.62 -10.31
CA ASP A 234 5.49 -5.07 -10.15
C ASP A 234 4.49 -5.87 -10.98
N HIS A 235 3.23 -5.43 -11.03
CA HIS A 235 2.18 -6.06 -11.85
C HIS A 235 2.47 -5.87 -13.35
N ASP A 236 2.85 -4.65 -13.74
CA ASP A 236 3.24 -4.31 -15.11
C ASP A 236 4.45 -5.10 -15.61
N LYS A 237 5.35 -5.47 -14.71
CA LYS A 237 6.52 -6.31 -14.96
C LYS A 237 6.26 -7.80 -14.72
N LYS A 238 5.03 -8.15 -14.33
CA LYS A 238 4.57 -9.53 -14.13
C LYS A 238 5.42 -10.27 -13.10
N ARG A 239 5.76 -9.62 -11.98
CA ARG A 239 6.60 -10.15 -10.90
C ARG A 239 6.13 -11.53 -10.45
N LEU A 240 4.84 -11.67 -10.14
CA LEU A 240 4.27 -12.95 -9.71
C LEU A 240 4.25 -13.98 -10.85
N LYS A 241 3.95 -13.56 -12.08
CA LYS A 241 3.95 -14.46 -13.25
C LYS A 241 5.33 -15.04 -13.53
N GLY A 242 6.37 -14.24 -13.30
CA GLY A 242 7.78 -14.63 -13.43
C GLY A 242 8.32 -15.42 -12.24
N SER A 243 7.57 -15.53 -11.14
CA SER A 243 7.99 -16.27 -9.95
C SER A 243 8.09 -17.77 -10.23
N LYS A 244 9.15 -18.41 -9.74
CA LYS A 244 9.29 -19.87 -9.84
C LYS A 244 8.38 -20.53 -8.81
N ASN A 245 7.68 -21.59 -9.23
CA ASN A 245 6.78 -22.37 -8.37
C ASN A 245 5.64 -21.53 -7.76
N CYS A 246 5.16 -20.49 -8.45
CA CYS A 246 4.02 -19.70 -7.99
C CYS A 246 2.83 -20.63 -7.66
N PRO A 247 2.42 -20.76 -6.39
CA PRO A 247 1.28 -21.59 -6.02
C PRO A 247 -0.02 -21.02 -6.61
N PRO A 248 -1.11 -21.82 -6.67
CA PRO A 248 -2.41 -21.30 -7.04
C PRO A 248 -2.82 -20.14 -6.13
N ILE A 249 -2.98 -18.95 -6.71
CA ILE A 249 -3.40 -17.74 -5.99
C ILE A 249 -4.92 -17.65 -6.00
N ASP A 250 -5.54 -17.51 -4.83
CA ASP A 250 -6.99 -17.31 -4.72
C ASP A 250 -7.37 -15.86 -5.02
N ILE A 251 -6.58 -14.91 -4.49
CA ILE A 251 -6.80 -13.47 -4.63
C ILE A 251 -5.48 -12.76 -4.94
N GLN A 252 -5.41 -12.14 -6.11
CA GLN A 252 -4.30 -11.27 -6.52
C GLN A 252 -4.65 -9.80 -6.21
N LEU A 253 -3.76 -9.10 -5.51
CA LEU A 253 -3.95 -7.73 -5.03
C LEU A 253 -2.97 -6.79 -5.72
N VAL A 254 -3.47 -5.66 -6.22
CA VAL A 254 -2.65 -4.67 -6.95
C VAL A 254 -2.97 -3.24 -6.47
N PRO A 255 -2.44 -2.81 -5.30
CA PRO A 255 -2.42 -1.39 -4.98
C PRO A 255 -1.47 -0.68 -5.94
N SER A 256 -1.93 0.40 -6.58
CA SER A 256 -1.18 1.08 -7.64
C SER A 256 -1.34 2.59 -7.66
N CYS A 257 -0.46 3.24 -8.40
CA CYS A 257 -0.56 4.64 -8.78
C CYS A 257 -0.05 4.76 -10.23
N GLY A 258 -0.93 4.52 -11.19
CA GLY A 258 -0.66 4.51 -12.63
C GLY A 258 -0.66 3.14 -13.29
N SER A 259 -1.22 2.10 -12.64
CA SER A 259 -1.33 0.74 -13.21
C SER A 259 -2.75 0.19 -13.06
N TYR A 260 -3.13 -0.70 -13.95
CA TYR A 260 -4.44 -1.34 -14.04
C TYR A 260 -4.27 -2.85 -14.24
N ILE A 261 -5.37 -3.61 -14.15
CA ILE A 261 -5.35 -5.05 -14.36
C ILE A 261 -4.91 -5.37 -15.80
N LYS A 262 -3.80 -6.09 -15.94
CA LYS A 262 -3.33 -6.61 -17.24
C LYS A 262 -3.57 -8.11 -17.31
N ASP A 263 -4.31 -8.54 -18.32
CA ASP A 263 -4.69 -9.95 -18.49
C ASP A 263 -3.48 -10.89 -18.55
N ASP A 264 -2.37 -10.43 -19.13
CA ASP A 264 -1.13 -11.21 -19.26
C ASP A 264 -0.25 -11.21 -18.00
N ALA A 265 -0.64 -10.47 -16.96
CA ALA A 265 -0.02 -10.45 -15.63
C ALA A 265 -0.85 -11.21 -14.57
N ILE A 266 -2.04 -11.69 -14.91
CA ILE A 266 -2.89 -12.45 -13.99
C ILE A 266 -2.27 -13.82 -13.68
N VAL A 267 -2.19 -14.12 -12.37
CA VAL A 267 -1.80 -15.42 -11.80
C VAL A 267 -2.88 -16.05 -10.93
N ALA A 268 -3.94 -15.30 -10.58
CA ALA A 268 -5.07 -15.84 -9.84
C ALA A 268 -5.69 -17.06 -10.56
N LYS A 269 -6.01 -18.10 -9.78
CA LYS A 269 -6.57 -19.36 -10.27
C LYS A 269 -7.97 -19.14 -10.85
N LYS A 270 -8.45 -20.07 -11.69
CA LYS A 270 -9.83 -20.04 -12.21
C LYS A 270 -10.83 -20.00 -11.05
N GLY A 271 -11.80 -19.08 -11.12
CA GLY A 271 -12.76 -18.82 -10.05
C GLY A 271 -12.25 -17.93 -8.91
N GLY A 272 -10.94 -17.67 -8.85
CA GLY A 272 -10.33 -16.67 -7.97
C GLY A 272 -10.52 -15.25 -8.50
N TYR A 273 -9.81 -14.29 -7.89
CA TYR A 273 -10.02 -12.86 -8.11
C TYR A 273 -8.71 -12.12 -8.31
N ILE A 274 -8.77 -11.03 -9.08
CA ILE A 274 -7.78 -9.95 -9.03
C ILE A 274 -8.47 -8.63 -8.66
N PHE A 275 -7.85 -7.86 -7.79
CA PHE A 275 -8.37 -6.60 -7.26
C PHE A 275 -7.31 -5.51 -7.38
N ASN A 276 -7.64 -4.43 -8.08
CA ASN A 276 -6.78 -3.25 -8.25
C ASN A 276 -7.40 -2.02 -7.58
N CYS A 277 -6.55 -1.14 -7.05
CA CYS A 277 -6.90 0.16 -6.49
C CYS A 277 -5.83 1.16 -6.93
N ASP A 278 -6.19 2.04 -7.86
CA ASP A 278 -5.26 2.96 -8.52
C ASP A 278 -5.45 4.42 -8.08
N GLY A 279 -4.34 5.07 -7.74
CA GLY A 279 -4.29 6.46 -7.30
C GLY A 279 -3.79 7.48 -8.32
N TYR A 280 -3.81 7.18 -9.62
CA TYR A 280 -3.33 8.12 -10.66
C TYR A 280 -4.31 8.33 -11.81
N ALA A 281 -4.96 7.26 -12.27
CA ALA A 281 -5.76 7.27 -13.47
C ALA A 281 -7.19 6.81 -13.18
N ASN A 282 -8.14 7.49 -13.78
CA ASN A 282 -9.52 7.07 -13.85
C ASN A 282 -9.78 6.45 -15.22
N TYR A 283 -9.86 5.12 -15.25
CA TYR A 283 -10.03 4.34 -16.49
C TYR A 283 -11.42 4.48 -17.10
N ASP A 284 -12.44 4.78 -16.30
CA ASP A 284 -13.84 4.98 -16.74
C ASP A 284 -13.99 6.28 -17.56
N THR A 285 -13.18 7.29 -17.24
CA THR A 285 -13.24 8.64 -17.86
C THR A 285 -12.01 8.99 -18.69
N HIS A 286 -11.01 8.08 -18.75
CA HIS A 286 -9.71 8.31 -19.39
C HIS A 286 -9.02 9.61 -18.95
N SER A 287 -9.04 9.88 -17.64
CA SER A 287 -8.51 11.12 -17.06
C SER A 287 -7.61 10.87 -15.84
N LEU A 288 -6.88 11.90 -15.38
CA LEU A 288 -6.14 11.82 -14.13
C LEU A 288 -7.09 11.81 -12.93
N GLY A 289 -6.95 10.83 -12.07
CA GLY A 289 -7.81 10.65 -10.90
C GLY A 289 -7.47 9.36 -10.17
N TYR A 290 -8.48 8.55 -9.95
CA TYR A 290 -8.34 7.28 -9.27
C TYR A 290 -9.40 6.33 -9.81
N ASN A 291 -9.17 5.04 -9.61
CA ASN A 291 -10.11 4.00 -9.98
C ASN A 291 -9.86 2.76 -9.13
N SER A 292 -10.75 1.78 -9.21
CA SER A 292 -10.53 0.44 -8.74
C SER A 292 -11.33 -0.51 -9.62
N GLN A 293 -10.80 -1.73 -9.80
CA GLN A 293 -11.45 -2.78 -10.58
C GLN A 293 -11.30 -4.12 -9.84
N VAL A 294 -12.35 -4.93 -9.88
CA VAL A 294 -12.32 -6.34 -9.47
C VAL A 294 -12.72 -7.19 -10.65
N LYS A 295 -11.94 -8.24 -10.91
CA LYS A 295 -12.22 -9.24 -11.94
C LYS A 295 -12.24 -10.63 -11.33
N LYS A 296 -13.31 -11.39 -11.59
CA LYS A 296 -13.40 -12.82 -11.28
C LYS A 296 -12.86 -13.63 -12.46
N ILE A 297 -11.88 -14.47 -12.20
CA ILE A 297 -11.17 -15.20 -13.26
C ILE A 297 -12.09 -16.24 -13.89
N GLY A 298 -12.40 -16.04 -15.17
CA GLY A 298 -13.32 -16.87 -15.94
C GLY A 298 -14.76 -16.34 -16.03
N THR A 299 -15.08 -15.23 -15.35
CA THR A 299 -16.41 -14.58 -15.42
C THR A 299 -16.32 -13.16 -15.97
N GLY A 300 -15.32 -12.38 -15.55
CA GLY A 300 -15.15 -10.99 -15.99
C GLY A 300 -15.18 -10.00 -14.82
N ASP A 301 -15.40 -8.74 -15.16
CA ASP A 301 -15.41 -7.63 -14.21
C ASP A 301 -16.66 -7.68 -13.32
N ILE A 302 -16.53 -7.13 -12.11
CA ILE A 302 -17.60 -7.09 -11.11
C ILE A 302 -18.09 -5.65 -10.97
N ASP A 303 -19.40 -5.46 -11.09
CA ASP A 303 -20.05 -4.16 -10.87
C ASP A 303 -19.82 -3.64 -9.45
N THR A 304 -19.91 -2.32 -9.30
CA THR A 304 -19.51 -1.65 -8.07
C THR A 304 -20.42 -0.48 -7.71
N PHE A 305 -20.31 -0.03 -6.46
CA PHE A 305 -21.05 1.12 -5.94
C PHE A 305 -20.06 2.15 -5.39
N ASP A 306 -20.12 3.36 -5.91
CA ASP A 306 -19.36 4.49 -5.38
C ASP A 306 -20.16 5.19 -4.28
N THR A 307 -19.50 5.47 -3.16
CA THR A 307 -20.07 6.20 -2.03
C THR A 307 -19.12 7.33 -1.61
N PRO A 308 -19.65 8.52 -1.29
CA PRO A 308 -18.83 9.59 -0.73
C PRO A 308 -18.29 9.20 0.65
N ILE A 309 -17.18 9.83 1.04
CA ILE A 309 -16.51 9.62 2.32
C ILE A 309 -16.74 10.83 3.21
N ASN A 310 -17.08 10.60 4.48
CA ASN A 310 -17.08 11.65 5.49
C ASN A 310 -15.69 11.78 6.12
N ILE A 311 -14.94 12.80 5.71
CA ILE A 311 -13.58 13.06 6.21
C ILE A 311 -13.53 13.94 7.46
N GLY A 312 -14.67 14.45 7.94
CA GLY A 312 -14.72 15.42 9.04
C GLY A 312 -13.75 16.60 8.82
N ASN A 313 -12.83 16.80 9.78
CA ASN A 313 -11.90 17.94 9.79
C ASN A 313 -10.49 17.59 9.27
N VAL A 314 -10.30 16.44 8.61
CA VAL A 314 -9.00 16.09 8.04
C VAL A 314 -8.61 17.12 6.97
N GLN A 315 -7.37 17.64 7.05
CA GLN A 315 -6.83 18.64 6.13
C GLN A 315 -6.48 18.04 4.76
N ILE A 316 -7.49 17.56 4.04
CA ILE A 316 -7.29 16.70 2.88
C ILE A 316 -6.47 17.34 1.76
N ASP A 317 -6.71 18.63 1.48
CA ASP A 317 -6.02 19.36 0.41
C ASP A 317 -4.54 19.64 0.72
N SER A 318 -4.14 19.46 1.98
CA SER A 318 -2.74 19.53 2.41
C SER A 318 -1.99 18.21 2.18
N ILE A 319 -2.70 17.07 2.23
CA ILE A 319 -2.09 15.73 2.20
C ILE A 319 -2.34 14.93 0.92
N TYR A 320 -3.32 15.34 0.09
CA TYR A 320 -3.59 14.78 -1.25
C TYR A 320 -3.95 15.88 -2.26
N ALA A 321 -3.55 15.69 -3.51
CA ALA A 321 -3.64 16.73 -4.53
C ALA A 321 -5.05 16.94 -5.13
N LYS A 322 -5.95 15.95 -5.00
CA LYS A 322 -7.30 15.97 -5.59
C LYS A 322 -8.39 15.59 -4.58
N GLY A 323 -8.23 16.00 -3.33
CA GLY A 323 -9.22 15.78 -2.27
C GLY A 323 -9.29 14.33 -1.79
N ALA A 324 -10.42 13.98 -1.18
CA ALA A 324 -10.56 12.77 -0.36
C ALA A 324 -10.81 11.49 -1.15
N GLY A 325 -11.14 11.61 -2.42
CA GLY A 325 -11.55 10.47 -3.22
C GLY A 325 -12.93 9.92 -2.82
N THR A 326 -13.15 8.64 -3.13
CA THR A 326 -14.41 7.93 -2.86
C THR A 326 -14.16 6.53 -2.34
N LEU A 327 -15.16 5.96 -1.67
CA LEU A 327 -15.20 4.55 -1.35
C LEU A 327 -15.90 3.82 -2.50
N ARG A 328 -15.31 2.73 -2.96
CA ARG A 328 -15.87 1.86 -4.00
C ARG A 328 -16.09 0.47 -3.40
N ILE A 329 -17.34 0.03 -3.36
CA ILE A 329 -17.75 -1.21 -2.67
C ILE A 329 -18.31 -2.18 -3.70
N TYR A 330 -17.76 -3.39 -3.75
CA TYR A 330 -18.22 -4.46 -4.63
C TYR A 330 -19.20 -5.37 -3.88
N PRO A 331 -20.18 -5.99 -4.57
CA PRO A 331 -21.04 -6.98 -3.95
C PRO A 331 -20.23 -8.20 -3.50
N ALA A 332 -20.63 -8.83 -2.38
CA ALA A 332 -19.99 -10.05 -1.92
C ALA A 332 -20.08 -11.18 -2.96
N GLN A 333 -19.01 -11.95 -3.09
CA GLN A 333 -18.84 -13.03 -4.06
C GLN A 333 -18.44 -14.32 -3.38
N ASP A 334 -18.77 -15.47 -3.96
CA ASP A 334 -18.30 -16.76 -3.43
C ASP A 334 -16.78 -16.90 -3.59
N LEU A 335 -16.10 -17.36 -2.55
CA LEU A 335 -14.69 -17.74 -2.64
C LEU A 335 -14.54 -19.01 -3.50
N PRO A 336 -13.43 -19.15 -4.25
CA PRO A 336 -13.18 -20.38 -4.98
C PRO A 336 -13.00 -21.53 -3.98
N ALA A 337 -13.64 -22.68 -4.26
CA ALA A 337 -13.51 -23.89 -3.45
C ALA A 337 -12.06 -24.37 -3.31
#